data_AF-A0A1B6NPH2-F1
#
_entry.id   AF-A0A1B6NPH2-F1
#
_cell.length_a   1.000
_cell.length_b   1.000
_cell.length_c   1.000
_cell.angle_alpha   90.00
_cell.angle_beta   90.00
_cell.angle_gamma   90.00
#
_symmetry.space_group_name_H-M   'P 1'
#
loop_
_entity.id
_entity.type
_entity.pdbx_description
1 polymer ?
#
loop_
_entity_poly.entity_id
_entity_poly.type
_entity_poly.pdbx_seq_one_letter_code
_entity_poly.pdbx_strand_id
1 'polypeptide(L)'
;MERKDLLEANAAIFSAQGKALNEVASRDVKVLVVGNPANTNALIAQRNAPDLDPRNFTAMTRLDHNRAMAQLAEKTDSTVND
;
A
#
# COMPACT_ATOMS: atom_id res chain seq x y z
N MET A 1 -5.90 15.71 15.78
CA MET A 1 -4.86 14.71 15.50
C MET A 1 -3.95 15.32 14.46
N GLU A 2 -2.68 15.49 14.81
CA GLU A 2 -1.67 16.01 13.89
C GLU A 2 -1.10 14.88 13.02
N ARG A 3 -0.33 15.24 11.98
CA ARG A 3 0.29 14.25 11.07
C ARG A 3 1.20 13.26 11.81
N LYS A 4 1.88 13.72 12.86
CA LYS A 4 2.74 12.88 13.71
C LYS A 4 1.93 11.81 14.43
N ASP A 5 0.84 12.20 15.09
CA ASP A 5 -0.03 11.28 15.83
C ASP A 5 -0.60 10.19 14.91
N LEU A 6 -1.03 10.58 13.70
CA LEU A 6 -1.53 9.64 12.70
C LEU A 6 -0.46 8.63 12.27
N LEU A 7 0.79 9.08 12.10
CA LEU A 7 1.90 8.20 11.75
C LEU A 7 2.24 7.23 12.88
N GLU A 8 2.23 7.68 14.13
CA GLU A 8 2.50 6.83 15.29
C GLU A 8 1.40 5.76 15.48
N ALA A 9 0.14 6.16 15.37
CA ALA A 9 -0.99 5.24 15.46
C ALA A 9 -0.96 4.17 14.35
N ASN A 10 -0.72 4.60 13.11
CA ASN A 10 -0.59 3.66 12.00
C ASN A 10 0.66 2.78 12.12
N ALA A 11 1.78 3.31 12.62
CA ALA A 11 2.98 2.53 12.81
C ALA A 11 2.75 1.35 13.76
N ALA A 12 1.99 1.54 14.84
CA ALA A 12 1.61 0.46 15.74
C ALA A 12 0.80 -0.63 15.03
N ILE A 13 -0.20 -0.23 14.24
CA ILE A 13 -1.06 -1.15 13.47
C ILE A 13 -0.25 -1.96 12.46
N PHE A 14 0.51 -1.30 11.59
CA PHE A 14 1.22 -1.97 10.50
C PHE A 14 2.44 -2.76 11.00
N SER A 15 3.03 -2.38 12.14
CA SER A 15 4.07 -3.21 12.78
C SER A 15 3.49 -4.52 13.31
N ALA A 16 2.33 -4.47 13.98
CA ALA A 16 1.67 -5.66 14.48
C ALA A 16 1.20 -6.59 13.34
N GLN A 17 0.61 -6.03 12.28
CA GLN A 17 0.19 -6.79 11.10
C GLN A 17 1.39 -7.37 10.33
N GLY A 18 2.49 -6.63 10.19
CA GLY A 18 3.72 -7.12 9.59
C GLY A 18 4.26 -8.36 10.33
N LYS A 19 4.34 -8.29 11.66
CA LYS A 19 4.78 -9.43 12.49
C LYS A 19 3.85 -10.64 12.35
N ALA A 20 2.54 -10.42 12.36
CA ALA A 20 1.58 -11.51 12.18
C ALA A 20 1.72 -12.17 10.80
N LEU A 21 1.84 -11.38 9.73
CA LEU A 21 2.10 -11.90 8.38
C LEU A 21 3.41 -12.70 8.34
N ASN A 22 4.46 -12.18 8.98
CA ASN A 22 5.75 -12.86 9.06
C ASN A 22 5.65 -14.23 9.73
N GLU A 23 4.87 -14.34 10.80
CA GLU A 23 4.75 -15.56 11.60
C GLU A 23 3.89 -16.63 10.91
N VAL A 24 2.73 -16.26 10.36
CA VAL A 24 1.71 -17.26 9.98
C VAL A 24 1.33 -17.27 8.50
N ALA A 25 1.70 -16.26 7.71
CA ALA A 25 1.30 -16.23 6.30
C ALA A 25 2.11 -17.21 5.43
N SER A 26 1.56 -17.53 4.26
CA SER A 26 2.34 -18.19 3.20
C SER A 26 3.60 -17.39 2.89
N ARG A 27 4.73 -18.08 2.63
CA ARG A 27 5.97 -17.41 2.21
C ARG A 27 5.82 -16.68 0.86
N ASP A 28 4.80 -17.05 0.08
CA ASP A 28 4.45 -16.44 -1.20
C ASP A 28 3.29 -15.43 -1.12
N VAL A 29 2.86 -15.05 0.09
CA VAL A 29 1.76 -14.08 0.28
C VAL A 29 2.02 -12.77 -0.47
N LYS A 30 0.99 -12.21 -1.12
CA LYS A 30 1.05 -10.88 -1.76
C LYS A 30 0.22 -9.89 -0.95
N VAL A 31 0.85 -8.80 -0.52
CA VAL A 31 0.26 -7.83 0.39
C VAL A 31 0.02 -6.51 -0.36
N LEU A 32 -1.22 -6.04 -0.34
CA LEU A 32 -1.62 -4.74 -0.88
C LEU A 32 -2.10 -3.83 0.25
N VAL A 33 -1.35 -2.77 0.53
CA VAL A 33 -1.73 -1.75 1.50
C VAL A 33 -2.54 -0.65 0.82
N VAL A 34 -3.76 -0.44 1.33
CA VAL A 34 -4.69 0.60 0.86
C VAL A 34 -4.84 1.75 1.88
N GLY A 35 -4.68 1.46 3.17
CA GLY A 35 -4.85 2.44 4.24
C GLY A 35 -3.75 3.51 4.25
N ASN A 36 -4.14 4.78 4.35
CA ASN A 36 -3.20 5.91 4.27
C ASN A 36 -2.41 6.16 5.56
N PRO A 37 -1.15 6.63 5.46
CA PRO A 37 -0.38 6.86 4.24
C PRO A 37 0.17 5.54 3.65
N ALA A 38 -0.36 5.10 2.49
CA ALA A 38 -0.25 3.72 2.03
C ALA A 38 1.20 3.26 1.81
N ASN A 39 2.04 4.09 1.19
CA ASN A 39 3.45 3.76 0.92
C ASN A 39 4.25 3.59 2.22
N THR A 40 4.07 4.49 3.20
CA THR A 40 4.76 4.39 4.49
C THR A 40 4.25 3.21 5.31
N ASN A 41 2.94 2.97 5.30
CA ASN A 41 2.35 1.81 5.98
C ASN A 41 2.85 0.48 5.40
N ALA A 42 2.97 0.38 4.07
CA ALA A 42 3.59 -0.78 3.41
C ALA A 42 5.05 -0.97 3.81
N LEU A 43 5.83 0.11 3.89
CA LEU A 43 7.21 0.05 4.38
C LEU A 43 7.29 -0.46 5.83
N ILE A 44 6.41 0.03 6.71
CA ILE A 44 6.38 -0.39 8.12
C ILE A 44 6.05 -1.89 8.23
N ALA A 45 5.02 -2.36 7.52
CA ALA A 45 4.66 -3.77 7.52
C ALA A 45 5.80 -4.65 6.98
N GLN A 46 6.40 -4.26 5.84
CA GLN A 46 7.55 -4.94 5.24
C GLN A 46 8.74 -5.04 6.21
N ARG A 47 9.07 -3.95 6.92
CA ARG A 47 10.20 -3.93 7.88
C ARG A 47 9.97 -4.79 9.11
N ASN A 48 8.72 -5.09 9.42
CA ASN A 48 8.33 -5.99 10.51
C ASN A 48 8.08 -7.44 10.02
N ALA A 49 8.37 -7.75 8.76
CA ALA A 49 8.22 -9.07 8.17
C ALA A 49 9.49 -9.55 7.43
N PRO A 50 10.60 -9.79 8.15
CA PRO A 50 11.90 -10.11 7.55
C PRO A 50 11.96 -11.46 6.81
N ASP A 51 11.05 -12.39 7.08
CA ASP A 51 11.02 -13.73 6.49
C ASP A 51 10.15 -13.81 5.22
N LEU A 52 9.62 -12.68 4.75
CA LEU A 52 8.84 -12.55 3.52
C LEU A 52 9.63 -11.74 2.48
N ASP A 53 9.48 -12.07 1.19
CA ASP A 53 10.10 -11.28 0.13
C ASP A 53 9.59 -9.83 0.21
N PRO A 54 10.47 -8.81 0.37
CA PRO A 54 10.04 -7.41 0.43
C PRO A 54 9.25 -6.97 -0.80
N ARG A 55 9.46 -7.58 -1.99
CA ARG A 55 8.69 -7.29 -3.21
C ARG A 55 7.23 -7.72 -3.15
N ASN A 56 6.86 -8.53 -2.16
CA ASN A 56 5.46 -8.91 -1.94
C ASN A 56 4.62 -7.81 -1.28
N PHE A 57 5.25 -6.78 -0.71
CA PHE A 57 4.56 -5.65 -0.09
C PHE A 57 4.40 -4.50 -1.09
N THR A 58 3.15 -4.16 -1.40
CA THR A 58 2.80 -3.11 -2.35
C THR A 58 1.86 -2.10 -1.72
N ALA A 59 1.88 -0.86 -2.22
CA ALA A 59 0.96 0.20 -1.83
C ALA A 59 0.09 0.60 -3.02
N MET A 60 -1.20 0.81 -2.80
CA MET A 60 -2.14 1.07 -3.89
C MET A 60 -2.06 2.52 -4.38
N THR A 61 -1.41 2.74 -5.53
CA THR A 61 -1.50 3.99 -6.32
C THR A 61 -2.42 3.85 -7.54
N ARG A 62 -3.07 2.69 -7.70
CA ARG A 62 -3.90 2.35 -8.85
C ARG A 62 -5.11 3.28 -9.03
N LEU A 63 -5.67 3.79 -7.93
CA LEU A 63 -6.78 4.74 -8.00
C LEU A 63 -6.34 6.06 -8.66
N ASP A 64 -5.16 6.58 -8.29
CA ASP A 64 -4.61 7.79 -8.88
C ASP A 64 -4.27 7.59 -10.36
N HIS A 65 -3.70 6.43 -10.70
CA HIS A 65 -3.48 6.04 -12.10
C HIS A 65 -4.79 6.02 -12.91
N ASN A 66 -5.84 5.37 -12.40
CA ASN A 66 -7.13 5.31 -13.10
C ASN A 66 -7.76 6.71 -13.26
N ARG A 67 -7.62 7.59 -12.25
CA ARG A 67 -8.07 8.98 -12.35
C ARG A 67 -7.29 9.74 -13.42
N ALA A 68 -5.97 9.56 -13.50
CA ALA A 68 -5.15 10.18 -14.55
C ALA A 68 -5.56 9.71 -15.95
N MET A 69 -5.80 8.42 -16.12
CA MET A 69 -6.29 7.85 -17.38
C MET A 69 -7.64 8.46 -17.78
N ALA A 70 -8.58 8.58 -16.84
CA ALA A 70 -9.89 9.20 -17.09
C ALA A 70 -9.77 10.67 -17.51
N GLN A 71 -8.89 11.43 -16.84
CA GLN A 71 -8.64 12.84 -17.16
C GLN A 71 -8.03 13.03 -18.56
N LEU A 72 -7.13 12.13 -18.99
CA LEU A 72 -6.56 12.19 -20.33
C LEU A 72 -7.58 11.86 -21.40
N ALA A 73 -8.36 10.79 -21.21
CA ALA A 73 -9.42 10.38 -22.14
C ALA A 73 -10.46 11.50 -22.36
N GLU A 74 -10.91 12.14 -21.28
CA GLU A 74 -11.80 13.31 -21.37
C GLU A 74 -11.16 14.48 -22.11
N LYS A 75 -9.85 14.70 -21.93
CA LYS A 75 -9.15 15.82 -22.56
C LYS A 75 -8.91 15.62 -24.06
N THR A 76 -8.71 14.39 -24.50
CA THR A 76 -8.42 14.04 -25.90
C THR A 76 -9.64 13.59 -26.69
N ASP A 77 -10.82 13.57 -26.06
CA ASP A 77 -12.06 13.02 -26.64
C ASP A 77 -11.84 11.60 -27.18
N SER A 78 -11.19 10.78 -26.37
CA SER A 78 -10.84 9.39 -26.69
C SER A 78 -11.39 8.44 -25.63
N THR A 79 -11.47 7.15 -25.91
CA THR A 79 -11.87 6.17 -24.90
C THR A 79 -10.71 5.91 -23.94
N VAL A 80 -11.00 5.53 -22.69
CA VAL A 80 -9.95 5.14 -21.73
C VAL A 80 -9.20 3.85 -22.13
N ASN A 81 -9.67 3.16 -23.18
CA ASN A 81 -9.10 1.93 -23.70
C ASN A 81 -8.34 2.13 -25.02
N ASP A 82 -8.31 3.36 -25.55
CA ASP A 82 -7.53 3.72 -26.73
C ASP A 82 -6.03 3.78 -26.38
#